data_AF-A0A0N7J7E5-F1
#
_entry.id   AF-A0A0N7J7E5-F1
#
_cell.length_a   1.000
_cell.length_b   1.000
_cell.length_c   1.000
_cell.angle_alpha   90.00
_cell.angle_beta   90.00
_cell.angle_gamma   90.00
#
_symmetry.space_group_name_H-M   'P 1'
#
loop_
_entity.id
_entity.type
_entity.pdbx_description
1 polymer ?
#
loop_
_entity_poly.entity_id
_entity_poly.type
_entity_poly.pdbx_seq_one_letter_code
_entity_poly.pdbx_strand_id
1 'polypeptide(L)'
;MDIDKNSLYYQHISNRSFLHFIIGLYPRLIQYIKLNKARKKAIKQGANIGENTIIIKELACRANTNLTIGENSSIGSYKIDLRSPVHIGNNVIISNDCEIITTSHYIDSPEWEHKYYGLEIEDYVWIASNVLILPSCRRIGKGAVIGAGSVVVKDVPPMAVMGEILPNV
;
A
#
# COMPACT_ATOMS: atom_id res chain seq x y z
N MET A 1 -25.49 -11.18 8.54
CA MET A 1 -25.13 -10.86 9.92
C MET A 1 -25.99 -9.69 10.33
N ASP A 2 -27.00 -9.93 11.17
CA ASP A 2 -27.89 -8.86 11.62
C ASP A 2 -27.18 -7.98 12.65
N ILE A 3 -27.30 -6.66 12.49
CA ILE A 3 -26.69 -5.69 13.41
C ILE A 3 -27.51 -5.71 14.71
N ASP A 4 -26.86 -6.04 15.82
CA ASP A 4 -27.47 -5.94 17.14
C ASP A 4 -27.74 -4.47 17.48
N LYS A 5 -29.01 -4.07 17.29
CA LYS A 5 -29.50 -2.71 17.56
C LYS A 5 -29.55 -2.37 19.05
N ASN A 6 -29.45 -3.36 19.93
CA ASN A 6 -29.41 -3.16 21.37
C ASN A 6 -27.98 -3.02 21.90
N SER A 7 -26.96 -3.26 21.07
CA SER A 7 -25.58 -3.07 21.47
C SER A 7 -25.31 -1.61 21.89
N LEU A 8 -24.48 -1.45 22.93
CA LEU A 8 -24.00 -0.13 23.37
C LEU A 8 -23.38 0.67 22.21
N TYR A 9 -22.71 -0.02 21.28
CA TYR A 9 -22.15 0.57 20.08
C TYR A 9 -23.23 1.19 19.18
N TYR A 10 -24.30 0.44 18.87
CA TYR A 10 -25.38 0.92 18.01
C TYR A 10 -26.08 2.13 18.63
N GLN A 11 -26.45 2.03 19.91
CA GLN A 11 -27.06 3.14 20.65
C GLN A 11 -26.16 4.38 20.68
N HIS A 12 -24.85 4.20 20.87
CA HIS A 12 -23.88 5.30 20.91
C HIS A 12 -23.66 5.98 19.55
N ILE A 13 -23.98 5.30 18.43
CA ILE A 13 -23.92 5.89 17.09
C ILE A 13 -25.28 6.49 16.70
N SER A 14 -26.37 5.77 16.93
CA SER A 14 -27.72 6.21 16.56
C SER A 14 -28.19 7.43 17.34
N ASN A 15 -27.71 7.59 18.58
CA ASN A 15 -28.08 8.72 19.44
C ASN A 15 -27.20 9.97 19.22
N ARG A 16 -26.28 9.95 18.23
CA ARG A 16 -25.47 11.12 17.92
C ARG A 16 -26.34 12.20 17.30
N SER A 17 -26.23 13.42 17.84
CA SER A 17 -26.93 14.56 17.26
C SER A 17 -26.40 14.89 15.86
N PHE A 18 -27.22 15.56 15.04
CA PHE A 18 -26.79 16.09 13.76
C PHE A 18 -25.57 17.01 13.90
N LEU A 19 -25.49 17.81 14.97
CA LEU A 19 -24.32 18.63 15.28
C LEU A 19 -23.06 17.78 15.46
N HIS A 20 -23.14 16.65 16.18
CA HIS A 20 -22.02 15.73 16.35
C HIS A 20 -21.57 15.11 15.00
N PHE A 21 -22.53 14.81 14.11
CA PHE A 21 -22.21 14.40 12.74
C PHE A 21 -21.42 15.46 11.98
N ILE A 22 -21.85 16.73 12.03
CA ILE A 22 -21.18 17.86 11.37
C ILE A 22 -19.77 18.10 11.94
N ILE A 23 -19.63 18.05 13.27
CA ILE A 23 -18.32 18.12 13.95
C ILE A 23 -17.40 17.03 13.44
N GLY A 24 -17.90 15.79 13.27
CA GLY A 24 -17.13 14.70 12.70
C GLY A 24 -16.87 14.83 11.19
N LEU A 25 -17.75 15.50 10.45
CA LEU A 25 -17.62 15.68 9.00
C LEU A 25 -16.48 16.64 8.66
N TYR A 26 -16.30 17.69 9.45
CA TYR A 26 -15.24 18.68 9.27
C TYR A 26 -13.82 18.09 9.15
N PRO A 27 -13.30 17.27 10.10
CA PRO A 27 -11.98 16.67 9.98
C PRO A 27 -11.90 15.67 8.83
N ARG A 28 -13.00 14.94 8.50
CA ARG A 28 -13.05 14.04 7.34
C ARG A 28 -12.92 14.81 6.03
N LEU A 29 -13.57 15.96 5.90
CA LEU A 29 -13.46 16.82 4.73
C LEU A 29 -12.04 17.36 4.55
N ILE A 30 -11.40 17.80 5.63
CA ILE A 30 -10.00 18.23 5.60
C ILE A 30 -9.09 17.08 5.14
N GLN A 31 -9.27 15.89 5.71
CA GLN A 31 -8.49 14.72 5.34
C GLN A 31 -8.70 14.36 3.86
N TYR A 32 -9.95 14.34 3.39
CA TYR A 32 -10.30 14.10 1.99
C TYR A 32 -9.58 15.08 1.05
N ILE A 33 -9.57 16.37 1.37
CA ILE A 33 -8.86 17.39 0.57
C ILE A 33 -7.34 17.11 0.56
N LYS A 34 -6.74 16.77 1.71
CA LYS A 34 -5.30 16.47 1.81
C LYS A 34 -4.91 15.26 0.95
N LEU A 35 -5.67 14.17 1.03
CA LEU A 35 -5.40 12.94 0.28
C LEU A 35 -5.58 13.14 -1.23
N ASN A 36 -6.61 13.89 -1.65
CA ASN A 36 -6.79 14.25 -3.05
C ASN A 36 -5.65 15.12 -3.59
N LYS A 37 -5.13 16.05 -2.79
CA LYS A 37 -3.95 16.84 -3.17
C LYS A 37 -2.71 15.95 -3.33
N ALA A 38 -2.52 14.95 -2.46
CA ALA A 38 -1.44 13.99 -2.58
C ALA A 38 -1.56 13.18 -3.89
N ARG A 39 -2.74 12.60 -4.18
CA ARG A 39 -2.99 11.89 -5.44
C ARG A 39 -2.70 12.75 -6.67
N LYS A 40 -3.24 13.97 -6.73
CA LYS A 40 -2.99 14.92 -7.83
C LYS A 40 -1.50 15.26 -7.99
N LYS A 41 -0.77 15.38 -6.86
CA LYS A 41 0.67 15.62 -6.90
C LYS A 41 1.41 14.45 -7.54
N ALA A 42 1.13 13.21 -7.14
CA ALA A 42 1.78 12.03 -7.72
C ALA A 42 1.55 11.93 -9.24
N ILE A 43 0.32 12.17 -9.68
CA ILE A 43 -0.03 12.23 -11.11
C ILE A 43 0.78 13.31 -11.84
N LYS A 44 0.91 14.50 -11.26
CA LYS A 44 1.74 15.57 -11.82
C LYS A 44 3.22 15.19 -11.93
N GLN A 45 3.71 14.29 -11.08
CA GLN A 45 5.08 13.77 -11.17
C GLN A 45 5.26 12.63 -12.18
N GLY A 46 4.20 12.23 -12.86
CA GLY A 46 4.23 11.21 -13.91
C GLY A 46 3.74 9.83 -13.50
N ALA A 47 3.33 9.63 -12.24
CA ALA A 47 2.73 8.36 -11.83
C ALA A 47 1.32 8.18 -12.39
N ASN A 48 0.92 6.93 -12.63
CA ASN A 48 -0.45 6.59 -12.97
C ASN A 48 -1.19 6.12 -11.71
N ILE A 49 -2.22 6.85 -11.27
CA ILE A 49 -2.95 6.56 -10.04
C ILE A 49 -4.45 6.51 -10.33
N GLY A 50 -5.06 5.34 -10.09
CA GLY A 50 -6.49 5.08 -10.28
C GLY A 50 -7.39 5.95 -9.40
N GLU A 51 -8.67 5.95 -9.72
CA GLU A 51 -9.68 6.69 -8.95
C GLU A 51 -9.85 6.13 -7.54
N ASN A 52 -10.31 6.99 -6.61
CA ASN A 52 -10.55 6.64 -5.21
C ASN A 52 -9.33 6.06 -4.45
N THR A 53 -8.15 6.09 -5.06
CA THR A 53 -6.91 5.63 -4.43
C THR A 53 -6.31 6.71 -3.55
N ILE A 54 -5.95 6.30 -2.34
CA ILE A 54 -5.36 7.13 -1.31
C ILE A 54 -3.88 6.78 -1.21
N ILE A 55 -3.03 7.80 -1.33
CA ILE A 55 -1.59 7.70 -1.07
C ILE A 55 -1.18 8.79 -0.08
N ILE A 56 -0.20 8.49 0.76
CA ILE A 56 0.36 9.48 1.67
C ILE A 56 1.18 10.54 0.91
N LYS A 57 1.31 11.73 1.50
CA LYS A 57 1.95 12.89 0.87
C LYS A 57 3.42 12.61 0.54
N GLU A 58 4.09 11.85 1.39
CA GLU A 58 5.50 11.50 1.30
C GLU A 58 5.76 10.63 0.08
N LEU A 59 4.92 9.61 -0.16
CA LEU A 59 4.98 8.82 -1.40
C LEU A 59 4.67 9.70 -2.60
N ALA A 60 3.63 10.53 -2.51
CA ALA A 60 3.26 11.43 -3.59
C ALA A 60 4.37 12.42 -3.96
N CYS A 61 5.26 12.79 -3.03
CA CYS A 61 6.44 13.62 -3.27
C CYS A 61 7.56 12.89 -4.03
N ARG A 62 7.61 11.57 -3.98
CA ARG A 62 8.67 10.73 -4.58
C ARG A 62 8.22 10.00 -5.85
N ALA A 63 6.91 10.01 -6.11
CA ALA A 63 6.28 9.39 -7.27
C ALA A 63 6.94 9.85 -8.59
N ASN A 64 6.98 8.94 -9.56
CA ASN A 64 7.48 9.19 -10.91
C ASN A 64 6.77 8.23 -11.90
N THR A 65 7.23 8.18 -13.15
CA THR A 65 6.66 7.33 -14.21
C THR A 65 6.71 5.82 -13.94
N ASN A 66 7.53 5.37 -12.99
CA ASN A 66 7.63 3.96 -12.61
C ASN A 66 6.54 3.52 -11.62
N LEU A 67 5.73 4.44 -11.07
CA LEU A 67 4.66 4.10 -10.15
C LEU A 67 3.32 4.02 -10.89
N THR A 68 2.71 2.83 -10.88
CA THR A 68 1.33 2.61 -11.31
C THR A 68 0.52 2.02 -10.16
N ILE A 69 -0.64 2.60 -9.86
CA ILE A 69 -1.56 2.13 -8.83
C ILE A 69 -2.97 2.11 -9.38
N GLY A 70 -3.68 0.99 -9.21
CA GLY A 70 -5.08 0.83 -9.59
C GLY A 70 -6.03 1.66 -8.72
N GLU A 71 -7.31 1.34 -8.84
CA GLU A 71 -8.42 2.03 -8.17
C GLU A 71 -8.67 1.48 -6.76
N ASN A 72 -9.29 2.31 -5.92
CA ASN A 72 -9.76 1.92 -4.58
C ASN A 72 -8.65 1.35 -3.67
N SER A 73 -7.40 1.74 -3.90
CA SER A 73 -6.23 1.26 -3.15
C SER A 73 -5.83 2.25 -2.05
N SER A 74 -5.22 1.76 -0.98
CA SER A 74 -4.75 2.57 0.15
C SER A 74 -3.28 2.28 0.45
N ILE A 75 -2.43 3.27 0.22
CA ILE A 75 -0.97 3.14 0.30
C ILE A 75 -0.44 4.07 1.41
N GLY A 76 -0.20 3.46 2.57
CA GLY A 76 0.29 4.09 3.79
C GLY A 76 1.81 4.18 3.90
N SER A 77 2.58 3.62 2.96
CA SER A 77 4.05 3.70 2.98
C SER A 77 4.62 4.57 1.85
N TYR A 78 5.77 5.20 2.12
CA TYR A 78 6.54 5.99 1.17
C TYR A 78 7.89 5.36 0.79
N LYS A 79 8.29 4.27 1.47
CA LYS A 79 9.54 3.54 1.23
C LYS A 79 9.40 2.58 0.04
N ILE A 80 8.88 3.11 -1.07
CA ILE A 80 8.76 2.37 -2.33
C ILE A 80 9.88 2.87 -3.25
N ASP A 81 10.81 1.99 -3.58
CA ASP A 81 11.87 2.28 -4.53
C ASP A 81 11.32 2.32 -5.95
N LEU A 82 11.36 3.50 -6.57
CA LEU A 82 10.82 3.76 -7.91
C LEU A 82 11.92 3.93 -8.97
N ARG A 83 13.11 3.39 -8.73
CA ARG A 83 14.15 3.24 -9.76
C ARG A 83 13.81 2.17 -10.79
N SER A 84 12.86 1.28 -10.50
CA SER A 84 12.26 0.35 -11.46
C SER A 84 10.73 0.34 -11.34
N PRO A 85 10.00 -0.17 -12.35
CA PRO A 85 8.54 -0.16 -12.36
C PRO A 85 7.90 -0.90 -11.17
N VAL A 86 6.98 -0.25 -10.47
CA VAL A 86 6.13 -0.86 -9.44
C VAL A 86 4.69 -0.70 -9.89
N HIS A 87 4.05 -1.84 -10.15
CA HIS A 87 2.66 -1.93 -10.54
C HIS A 87 1.84 -2.47 -9.36
N ILE A 88 0.85 -1.70 -8.93
CA ILE A 88 -0.07 -2.05 -7.85
C ILE A 88 -1.47 -2.10 -8.43
N GLY A 89 -2.17 -3.20 -8.21
CA GLY A 89 -3.53 -3.44 -8.69
C GLY A 89 -4.60 -2.62 -7.98
N ASN A 90 -5.84 -3.06 -8.14
CA ASN A 90 -7.04 -2.47 -7.57
C ASN A 90 -7.33 -3.07 -6.19
N ASN A 91 -7.94 -2.28 -5.31
CA ASN A 91 -8.33 -2.72 -3.96
C ASN A 91 -7.15 -3.24 -3.13
N VAL A 92 -5.95 -2.69 -3.35
CA VAL A 92 -4.74 -3.08 -2.62
C VAL A 92 -4.57 -2.21 -1.39
N ILE A 93 -4.19 -2.84 -0.28
CA ILE A 93 -3.83 -2.13 0.96
C ILE A 93 -2.35 -2.39 1.24
N ILE A 94 -1.55 -1.33 1.27
CA ILE A 94 -0.16 -1.35 1.77
C ILE A 94 -0.12 -0.50 3.02
N SER A 95 0.15 -1.13 4.16
CA SER A 95 0.14 -0.47 5.46
C SER A 95 1.40 0.37 5.68
N ASN A 96 1.48 1.03 6.83
CA ASN A 96 2.60 1.92 7.16
C ASN A 96 3.93 1.15 7.25
N ASP A 97 5.02 1.87 7.00
CA ASP A 97 6.41 1.40 7.19
C ASP A 97 6.81 0.15 6.38
N CYS A 98 6.03 -0.23 5.37
CA CYS A 98 6.44 -1.26 4.41
C CYS A 98 7.53 -0.72 3.48
N GLU A 99 8.54 -1.52 3.17
CA GLU A 99 9.63 -1.15 2.28
C GLU A 99 9.68 -2.07 1.07
N ILE A 100 9.73 -1.47 -0.13
CA ILE A 100 9.83 -2.17 -1.40
C ILE A 100 11.15 -1.76 -2.05
N ILE A 101 12.06 -2.72 -2.21
CA ILE A 101 13.36 -2.52 -2.85
C ILE A 101 13.28 -3.07 -4.27
N THR A 102 13.56 -2.24 -5.27
CA THR A 102 13.43 -2.58 -6.69
C THR A 102 14.77 -2.57 -7.42
N THR A 103 15.88 -2.49 -6.71
CA THR A 103 17.22 -2.61 -7.30
C THR A 103 18.16 -3.44 -6.43
N SER A 104 19.20 -3.97 -7.06
CA SER A 104 20.31 -4.65 -6.39
C SER A 104 21.59 -4.49 -7.22
N HIS A 105 22.58 -5.34 -6.99
CA HIS A 105 23.85 -5.38 -7.71
C HIS A 105 24.22 -6.82 -8.11
N TYR A 106 25.09 -6.99 -9.12
CA TYR A 106 25.77 -8.26 -9.37
C TYR A 106 26.83 -8.50 -8.29
N ILE A 107 26.55 -9.41 -7.35
CA ILE A 107 27.42 -9.67 -6.18
C ILE A 107 28.75 -10.32 -6.55
N ASP A 108 28.80 -11.05 -7.67
CA ASP A 108 30.00 -11.70 -8.18
C ASP A 108 30.77 -10.82 -9.18
N SER A 109 30.32 -9.58 -9.40
CA SER A 109 30.98 -8.66 -10.30
C SER A 109 31.94 -7.75 -9.55
N PRO A 110 33.18 -7.55 -10.04
CA PRO A 110 34.10 -6.59 -9.47
C PRO A 110 33.60 -5.13 -9.59
N GLU A 111 32.74 -4.84 -10.56
CA GLU A 111 32.24 -3.50 -10.85
C GLU A 111 30.89 -3.19 -10.18
N TRP A 112 30.29 -4.16 -9.49
CA TRP A 112 29.02 -4.01 -8.79
C TRP A 112 27.94 -3.36 -9.66
N GLU A 113 27.73 -3.82 -10.89
CA GLU A 113 26.74 -3.20 -11.78
C GLU A 113 25.33 -3.34 -11.21
N HIS A 114 24.49 -2.33 -11.46
CA HIS A 114 23.12 -2.30 -10.97
C HIS A 114 22.24 -3.36 -11.65
N LYS A 115 21.36 -3.98 -10.85
CA LYS A 115 20.22 -4.78 -11.30
C LYS A 115 18.92 -4.03 -11.02
N TYR A 116 18.06 -3.99 -12.02
CA TYR A 116 16.77 -3.30 -11.97
C TYR A 116 15.64 -4.32 -11.97
N TYR A 117 14.77 -4.19 -10.98
CA TYR A 117 13.84 -5.21 -10.57
C TYR A 117 12.47 -4.58 -10.34
N GLY A 118 11.59 -4.58 -11.35
CA GLY A 118 10.20 -4.17 -11.13
C GLY A 118 9.39 -5.10 -10.20
N LEU A 119 8.26 -4.65 -9.69
CA LEU A 119 7.37 -5.47 -8.83
C LEU A 119 5.93 -5.37 -9.31
N GLU A 120 5.26 -6.51 -9.43
CA GLU A 120 3.83 -6.60 -9.69
C GLU A 120 3.09 -7.01 -8.41
N ILE A 121 2.16 -6.18 -7.95
CA ILE A 121 1.25 -6.45 -6.85
C ILE A 121 -0.15 -6.50 -7.43
N GLU A 122 -0.78 -7.66 -7.41
CA GLU A 122 -2.09 -7.86 -8.02
C GLU A 122 -3.25 -7.33 -7.16
N ASP A 123 -4.46 -7.40 -7.70
CA ASP A 123 -5.67 -6.93 -7.05
C ASP A 123 -5.90 -7.59 -5.68
N TYR A 124 -6.58 -6.88 -4.78
CA TYR A 124 -7.01 -7.38 -3.46
C TYR A 124 -5.88 -7.86 -2.55
N VAL A 125 -4.63 -7.52 -2.84
CA VAL A 125 -3.51 -7.81 -1.95
C VAL A 125 -3.56 -6.94 -0.70
N TRP A 126 -3.27 -7.53 0.45
CA TRP A 126 -3.08 -6.82 1.71
C TRP A 126 -1.67 -7.04 2.26
N ILE A 127 -0.90 -5.97 2.34
CA ILE A 127 0.43 -5.94 2.95
C ILE A 127 0.31 -5.20 4.29
N ALA A 128 0.46 -5.94 5.39
CA ALA A 128 0.42 -5.40 6.74
C ALA A 128 1.70 -4.62 7.09
N SER A 129 1.70 -3.92 8.22
CA SER A 129 2.75 -2.94 8.55
C SER A 129 4.14 -3.56 8.70
N ASN A 130 5.18 -2.77 8.43
CA ASN A 130 6.59 -3.17 8.59
C ASN A 130 7.03 -4.37 7.72
N VAL A 131 6.40 -4.61 6.58
CA VAL A 131 6.83 -5.65 5.64
C VAL A 131 7.98 -5.15 4.76
N LEU A 132 9.01 -5.98 4.58
CA LEU A 132 10.10 -5.73 3.64
C LEU A 132 9.95 -6.64 2.41
N ILE A 133 9.87 -6.07 1.21
CA ILE A 133 9.83 -6.81 -0.06
C ILE A 133 11.17 -6.63 -0.77
N LEU A 134 11.87 -7.75 -0.96
CA LEU A 134 13.19 -7.77 -1.60
C LEU A 134 13.09 -7.84 -3.13
N PRO A 135 14.15 -7.43 -3.86
CA PRO A 135 14.13 -7.40 -5.32
C PRO A 135 13.94 -8.78 -5.99
N SER A 136 14.22 -9.86 -5.26
CA SER A 136 14.01 -11.24 -5.69
C SER A 136 12.52 -11.61 -5.78
N CYS A 137 11.63 -10.89 -5.10
CA CYS A 137 10.19 -10.97 -5.32
C CYS A 137 9.81 -10.09 -6.53
N ARG A 138 9.24 -10.69 -7.55
CA ARG A 138 8.78 -10.07 -8.79
C ARG A 138 7.26 -9.93 -8.81
N ARG A 139 6.54 -10.78 -8.09
CA ARG A 139 5.06 -10.82 -8.09
C ARG A 139 4.46 -11.17 -6.73
N ILE A 140 3.42 -10.44 -6.33
CA ILE A 140 2.52 -10.77 -5.23
C ILE A 140 1.13 -11.03 -5.81
N GLY A 141 0.70 -12.29 -5.77
CA GLY A 141 -0.52 -12.76 -6.43
C GLY A 141 -1.81 -12.25 -5.79
N LYS A 142 -2.87 -12.22 -6.60
CA LYS A 142 -4.19 -11.67 -6.27
C LYS A 142 -4.74 -12.22 -4.95
N GLY A 143 -5.24 -11.34 -4.11
CA GLY A 143 -5.85 -11.70 -2.83
C GLY A 143 -4.88 -12.23 -1.77
N ALA A 144 -3.56 -12.15 -2.01
CA ALA A 144 -2.58 -12.56 -1.01
C ALA A 144 -2.56 -11.60 0.18
N VAL A 145 -2.25 -12.15 1.36
CA VAL A 145 -2.09 -11.39 2.61
C VAL A 145 -0.68 -11.60 3.13
N ILE A 146 0.05 -10.50 3.35
CA ILE A 146 1.38 -10.50 3.95
C ILE A 146 1.28 -9.92 5.35
N GLY A 147 1.57 -10.76 6.35
CA GLY A 147 1.51 -10.44 7.77
C GLY A 147 2.59 -9.44 8.18
N ALA A 148 2.32 -8.71 9.26
CA ALA A 148 3.16 -7.60 9.69
C ALA A 148 4.57 -8.09 10.05
N GLY A 149 5.59 -7.29 9.68
CA GLY A 149 7.00 -7.62 9.95
C GLY A 149 7.63 -8.66 9.02
N SER A 150 6.90 -9.22 8.06
CA SER A 150 7.43 -10.26 7.17
C SER A 150 8.53 -9.74 6.23
N VAL A 151 9.45 -10.63 5.85
CA VAL A 151 10.42 -10.38 4.77
C VAL A 151 10.09 -11.27 3.56
N VAL A 152 9.67 -10.65 2.46
CA VAL A 152 9.25 -11.35 1.24
C VAL A 152 10.46 -11.49 0.32
N VAL A 153 10.97 -12.72 0.22
CA VAL A 153 12.19 -13.05 -0.54
C VAL A 153 11.92 -13.75 -1.88
N LYS A 154 10.67 -14.11 -2.18
CA LYS A 154 10.24 -14.81 -3.39
C LYS A 154 8.81 -14.43 -3.75
N ASP A 155 8.41 -14.76 -4.96
CA ASP A 155 7.04 -14.54 -5.44
C ASP A 155 5.99 -15.19 -4.53
N VAL A 156 4.87 -14.51 -4.38
CA VAL A 156 3.76 -14.93 -3.51
C VAL A 156 2.62 -15.45 -4.38
N PRO A 157 2.19 -16.71 -4.19
CA PRO A 157 1.04 -17.24 -4.92
C PRO A 157 -0.27 -16.47 -4.63
N PRO A 158 -1.22 -16.43 -5.56
CA PRO A 158 -2.56 -15.89 -5.30
C PRO A 158 -3.23 -16.57 -4.10
N MET A 159 -4.03 -15.80 -3.36
CA MET A 159 -4.80 -16.24 -2.18
C MET A 159 -3.96 -16.80 -1.03
N ALA A 160 -2.63 -16.68 -1.08
CA ALA A 160 -1.76 -17.12 0.01
C ALA A 160 -1.81 -16.15 1.18
N VAL A 161 -1.73 -16.69 2.41
CA VAL A 161 -1.50 -15.91 3.63
C VAL A 161 -0.11 -16.26 4.14
N MET A 162 0.77 -15.28 4.22
CA MET A 162 2.12 -15.43 4.77
C MET A 162 2.28 -14.52 5.99
N GLY A 163 3.05 -14.93 6.99
CA GLY A 163 3.34 -14.12 8.17
C GLY A 163 4.75 -14.33 8.70
N GLU A 164 5.64 -14.86 7.86
CA GLU A 164 6.94 -15.33 8.31
C GLU A 164 7.97 -14.19 8.36
N ILE A 165 8.45 -13.91 9.57
CA ILE A 165 9.85 -13.51 9.79
C ILE A 165 10.63 -14.82 9.67
N LEU A 166 11.26 -15.07 8.51
CA LEU A 166 12.15 -16.20 8.19
C LEU A 166 12.07 -17.41 9.16
N PRO A 167 11.42 -18.52 8.80
CA PRO A 167 11.63 -19.77 9.54
C PRO A 167 12.98 -20.32 9.08
N ASN A 168 13.92 -20.40 10.03
CA ASN A 168 15.12 -21.22 9.94
C ASN A 168 16.11 -20.85 8.82
N VAL A 169 16.80 -19.72 9.00
CA VAL A 169 18.22 -19.65 8.59
C VAL A 169 19.07 -20.19 9.72
#